data_AF-Q0U157-F1
#
_entry.id   AF-Q0U157-F1
#
_cell.length_a   1.000
_cell.length_b   1.000
_cell.length_c   1.000
_cell.angle_alpha   90.00
_cell.angle_beta   90.00
_cell.angle_gamma   90.00
#
_symmetry.space_group_name_H-M   'P 1'
#
loop_
_entity.id
_entity.type
_entity.pdbx_description
1 polymer ?
#
loop_
_entity_poly.entity_id
_entity_poly.type
_entity_poly.pdbx_seq_one_letter_code
_entity_poly.pdbx_strand_id
1 'polypeptide(L)'
;MAGRDCRRATKAMVKILEMFENIANRIIRLAEGVLERESAASQMVSRPVTAIPTTPPLGTSVSSIPPLLSPRHERTFSSVSSSPTRNITPVSSFLSAKRVDPDGFPRVSRDVMKAKSLIEIVGQEYFFAELHGHFCNILNMLIKMYG
;
A
#
# COMPACT_ATOMS: atom_id res chain seq x y z
N MET A 1 -9.64 39.88 6.70
CA MET A 1 -9.16 39.80 8.10
C MET A 1 -7.82 39.08 8.10
N ALA A 2 -6.80 39.58 8.81
CA ALA A 2 -5.54 38.87 9.04
C ALA A 2 -4.91 39.39 10.35
N GLY A 3 -4.85 38.55 11.37
CA GLY A 3 -4.37 38.92 12.70
C GLY A 3 -2.85 39.05 12.78
N ARG A 4 -2.36 39.48 13.96
CA ARG A 4 -0.92 39.51 14.28
C ARG A 4 -0.27 38.15 14.04
N ASP A 5 -0.99 37.09 14.41
CA ASP A 5 -0.53 35.70 14.35
C ASP A 5 -0.52 35.14 12.93
N CYS A 6 -1.38 35.63 12.03
CA CYS A 6 -1.29 35.30 10.60
C CYS A 6 0.08 35.71 10.04
N ARG A 7 0.57 36.91 10.40
CA ARG A 7 1.91 37.38 9.96
C ARG A 7 3.04 36.57 10.58
N ARG A 8 2.91 36.13 11.85
CA ARG A 8 3.88 35.24 12.52
C ARG A 8 3.94 33.88 11.83
N ALA A 9 2.78 33.27 11.55
CA ALA A 9 2.68 32.01 10.82
C ALA A 9 3.29 32.10 9.42
N THR A 10 2.97 33.13 8.63
CA THR A 10 3.57 33.33 7.30
C THR A 10 5.09 33.50 7.37
N LYS A 11 5.62 34.23 8.37
CA LYS A 11 7.08 34.39 8.55
C LYS A 11 7.78 33.09 8.97
N ALA A 12 7.08 32.20 9.68
CA ALA A 12 7.59 30.90 10.10
C ALA A 12 7.42 29.79 9.03
N MET A 13 6.52 29.98 8.07
CA MET A 13 6.01 28.94 7.17
C MET A 13 7.11 28.13 6.47
N VAL A 14 8.15 28.78 5.95
CA VAL A 14 9.27 28.10 5.26
C VAL A 14 9.98 27.13 6.23
N LYS A 15 10.30 27.59 7.45
CA LYS A 15 10.96 26.76 8.46
C LYS A 15 10.06 25.65 9.00
N ILE A 16 8.75 25.87 9.02
CA ILE A 16 7.77 24.82 9.35
C ILE A 16 7.81 23.73 8.28
N LEU A 17 7.72 24.10 6.99
CA LEU A 17 7.74 23.16 5.88
C LEU A 17 9.03 22.32 5.85
N GLU A 18 10.20 22.93 5.98
CA GLU A 18 11.49 22.20 6.08
C GLU A 18 11.50 21.12 7.18
N MET A 19 10.93 21.43 8.35
CA MET A 19 10.90 20.50 9.49
C MET A 19 9.90 19.36 9.27
N PHE A 20 8.73 19.66 8.70
CA PHE A 20 7.73 18.65 8.33
C PHE A 20 8.22 17.77 7.17
N GLU A 21 8.96 18.32 6.21
CA GLU A 21 9.60 17.56 5.12
C GLU A 21 10.63 16.57 5.67
N ASN A 22 11.51 16.98 6.59
CA ASN A 22 12.46 16.08 7.22
C ASN A 22 11.77 14.94 8.01
N ILE A 23 10.67 15.23 8.71
CA ILE A 23 9.83 14.22 9.37
C ILE A 23 9.21 13.27 8.35
N ALA A 24 8.63 13.77 7.26
CA ALA A 24 8.05 12.95 6.20
C ALA A 24 9.11 12.04 5.55
N ASN A 25 10.25 12.59 5.19
CA ASN A 25 11.39 11.85 4.63
C ASN A 25 11.95 10.82 5.62
N ARG A 26 11.81 11.01 6.95
CA ARG A 26 12.12 9.98 7.96
C ARG A 26 11.08 8.86 7.98
N ILE A 27 9.78 9.20 7.92
CA ILE A 27 8.68 8.23 7.90
C ILE A 27 8.77 7.34 6.65
N ILE A 28 9.03 7.94 5.48
CA ILE A 28 9.20 7.21 4.20
C ILE A 28 10.30 6.16 4.32
N ARG A 29 11.52 6.54 4.73
CA ARG A 29 12.66 5.61 4.89
C ARG A 29 12.40 4.46 5.86
N LEU A 30 11.64 4.71 6.93
CA LEU A 30 11.27 3.65 7.89
C LEU A 30 10.22 2.70 7.28
N ALA A 31 9.23 3.22 6.55
CA ALA A 31 8.22 2.43 5.86
C ALA A 31 8.81 1.58 4.72
N GLU A 32 9.76 2.14 3.95
CA GLU A 32 10.52 1.41 2.93
C GLU A 32 11.28 0.22 3.53
N GLY A 33 12.03 0.44 4.61
CA GLY A 33 12.77 -0.62 5.32
C GLY A 33 11.89 -1.67 6.03
N VAL A 34 10.59 -1.41 6.21
CA VAL A 34 9.60 -2.43 6.63
C VAL A 34 9.05 -3.18 5.41
N LEU A 35 8.70 -2.47 4.34
CA LEU A 35 8.20 -3.07 3.09
C LEU A 35 9.19 -4.04 2.46
N GLU A 36 10.48 -3.71 2.47
CA GLU A 36 11.57 -4.61 2.05
C GLU A 36 11.62 -5.88 2.91
N ARG A 37 11.48 -5.73 4.24
CA ARG A 37 11.51 -6.85 5.20
C ARG A 37 10.32 -7.78 5.06
N GLU A 38 9.11 -7.24 4.90
CA GLU A 38 7.89 -8.01 4.62
C GLU A 38 8.01 -8.76 3.27
N SER A 39 8.58 -8.11 2.26
CA SER A 39 8.82 -8.71 0.94
C SER A 39 9.81 -9.88 1.02
N ALA A 40 10.94 -9.69 1.72
CA ALA A 40 11.94 -10.74 1.92
C ALA A 40 11.39 -11.93 2.73
N ALA A 41 10.64 -11.67 3.80
CA ALA A 41 9.98 -12.72 4.59
C ALA A 41 9.00 -13.54 3.75
N SER A 42 8.20 -12.87 2.91
CA SER A 42 7.24 -13.52 1.99
C SER A 42 7.93 -14.41 0.95
N GLN A 43 9.10 -14.01 0.45
CA GLN A 43 9.92 -14.83 -0.44
C GLN A 43 10.52 -16.06 0.25
N MET A 44 10.96 -15.95 1.51
CA MET A 44 11.48 -17.09 2.26
C MET A 44 10.41 -18.16 2.53
N VAL A 45 9.19 -17.75 2.89
CA VAL A 45 8.05 -18.68 3.10
C VAL A 45 7.62 -19.37 1.79
N SER A 46 7.86 -18.74 0.64
CA SER A 46 7.47 -19.28 -0.68
C SER A 46 8.43 -20.33 -1.24
N ARG A 47 9.55 -20.65 -0.57
CA ARG A 47 10.56 -21.60 -1.07
C ARG A 47 10.39 -22.98 -0.42
N PRO A 48 9.92 -24.01 -1.15
CA PRO A 48 9.85 -25.37 -0.59
C PRO A 48 11.26 -25.88 -0.26
N VAL A 49 11.41 -26.50 0.90
CA VAL A 49 12.67 -27.10 1.37
C VAL A 49 12.88 -28.43 0.65
N THR A 50 13.49 -28.39 -0.53
CA THR A 50 13.69 -29.56 -1.40
C THR A 50 15.14 -29.73 -1.82
N ALA A 51 15.91 -30.53 -1.06
CA ALA A 51 17.19 -31.11 -1.50
C ALA A 51 17.66 -32.28 -0.61
N ILE A 52 17.19 -33.50 -0.90
CA ILE A 52 17.96 -34.73 -0.62
C ILE A 52 18.05 -35.49 -1.95
N PRO A 53 19.24 -35.65 -2.56
CA PRO A 53 19.35 -36.21 -3.90
C PRO A 53 19.55 -37.74 -3.89
N THR A 54 18.52 -38.50 -4.27
CA THR A 54 18.62 -39.94 -4.56
C THR A 54 17.79 -40.31 -5.79
N THR A 55 18.41 -40.98 -6.76
CA THR A 55 17.85 -41.42 -8.05
C THR A 55 18.17 -42.91 -8.29
N PRO A 56 17.68 -43.55 -9.37
CA PRO A 56 16.31 -43.67 -9.89
C PRO A 56 15.88 -45.18 -9.88
N PRO A 57 14.83 -45.67 -10.60
CA PRO A 57 14.86 -45.87 -12.08
C PRO A 57 13.50 -45.81 -12.84
N LEU A 58 13.61 -45.82 -14.18
CA LEU A 58 12.67 -46.27 -15.25
C LEU A 58 11.12 -46.18 -15.09
N GLY A 59 10.48 -45.56 -16.09
CA GLY A 59 9.05 -45.71 -16.42
C GLY A 59 8.72 -45.15 -17.83
N THR A 60 8.05 -45.93 -18.68
CA THR A 60 7.92 -45.68 -20.14
C THR A 60 6.55 -45.14 -20.60
N SER A 61 6.57 -44.35 -21.69
CA SER A 61 5.51 -44.24 -22.73
C SER A 61 4.18 -43.50 -22.43
N VAL A 62 3.34 -43.04 -23.40
CA VAL A 62 3.43 -42.61 -24.83
C VAL A 62 2.10 -41.90 -25.23
N SER A 63 2.13 -40.83 -26.05
CA SER A 63 0.97 -40.23 -26.82
C SER A 63 -0.22 -39.65 -25.99
N SER A 64 -1.24 -38.90 -26.46
CA SER A 64 -1.71 -38.42 -27.79
C SER A 64 -2.39 -37.02 -27.68
N ILE A 65 -2.81 -36.39 -28.80
CA ILE A 65 -3.65 -35.15 -28.82
C ILE A 65 -5.05 -35.41 -29.52
N PRO A 66 -5.93 -34.44 -29.88
CA PRO A 66 -7.39 -34.52 -29.61
C PRO A 66 -8.29 -34.79 -30.85
N PRO A 67 -9.64 -34.81 -30.72
CA PRO A 67 -10.51 -33.64 -31.05
C PRO A 67 -11.80 -33.56 -30.13
N LEU A 68 -12.99 -32.96 -30.39
CA LEU A 68 -13.64 -32.27 -31.53
C LEU A 68 -14.83 -31.32 -31.12
N LEU A 69 -15.06 -30.25 -31.89
CA LEU A 69 -16.27 -29.40 -32.17
C LEU A 69 -17.57 -29.32 -31.28
N SER A 70 -17.90 -28.08 -30.86
CA SER A 70 -19.19 -27.33 -31.02
C SER A 70 -20.54 -27.83 -30.40
N PRO A 71 -21.67 -27.04 -30.38
CA PRO A 71 -21.88 -25.68 -30.91
C PRO A 71 -22.60 -24.62 -30.01
N ARG A 72 -22.44 -23.35 -30.40
CA ARG A 72 -23.41 -22.21 -30.38
C ARG A 72 -24.44 -22.08 -29.23
N HIS A 73 -24.29 -21.02 -28.43
CA HIS A 73 -25.45 -20.20 -28.01
C HIS A 73 -25.10 -18.71 -28.13
N GLU A 74 -25.84 -17.98 -28.95
CA GLU A 74 -25.71 -16.52 -29.02
C GLU A 74 -26.38 -15.87 -27.80
N ARG A 75 -25.75 -14.83 -27.24
CA ARG A 75 -26.44 -13.83 -26.44
C ARG A 75 -25.69 -12.50 -26.54
N THR A 76 -26.35 -11.51 -27.13
CA THR A 76 -25.76 -10.20 -27.47
C THR A 76 -25.35 -9.43 -26.23
N PHE A 77 -24.06 -9.14 -26.08
CA PHE A 77 -23.55 -8.14 -25.14
C PHE A 77 -22.54 -7.23 -25.83
N SER A 78 -22.63 -5.94 -25.53
CA SER A 78 -22.03 -4.87 -26.33
C SER A 78 -20.52 -4.80 -26.22
N SER A 79 -19.84 -4.73 -27.36
CA SER A 79 -18.39 -4.56 -27.44
C SER A 79 -17.94 -3.17 -26.98
N VAL A 80 -17.31 -3.08 -25.81
CA VAL A 80 -16.22 -2.12 -25.56
C VAL A 80 -15.09 -2.85 -24.83
N SER A 81 -14.22 -3.51 -25.61
CA SER A 81 -12.90 -3.88 -25.12
C SER A 81 -12.01 -2.64 -25.25
N SER A 82 -11.60 -2.06 -24.11
CA SER A 82 -10.63 -0.98 -24.06
C SER A 82 -9.37 -1.44 -23.31
N SER A 83 -8.23 -0.97 -23.79
CA SER A 83 -6.89 -1.35 -23.32
C SER A 83 -6.70 -1.10 -21.82
N PRO A 84 -5.77 -1.81 -21.14
CA PRO A 84 -5.54 -1.68 -19.70
C PRO A 84 -4.91 -0.33 -19.33
N THR A 85 -5.74 0.72 -19.30
CA THR A 85 -5.45 1.93 -18.54
C THR A 85 -5.36 1.56 -17.07
N ARG A 86 -4.36 2.11 -16.36
CA ARG A 86 -4.18 1.81 -14.94
C ARG A 86 -5.37 2.37 -14.19
N ASN A 87 -6.19 1.49 -13.60
CA ASN A 87 -7.34 1.88 -12.79
C ASN A 87 -6.87 2.57 -11.51
N ILE A 88 -6.62 3.88 -11.60
CA ILE A 88 -6.38 4.75 -10.44
C ILE A 88 -7.68 4.81 -9.67
N THR A 89 -7.75 4.09 -8.55
CA THR A 89 -8.90 4.09 -7.66
C THR A 89 -9.17 5.53 -7.21
N PRO A 90 -10.34 6.12 -7.50
CA PRO A 90 -10.60 7.51 -7.13
C PRO A 90 -10.64 7.65 -5.61
N VAL A 91 -10.18 8.78 -5.09
CA VAL A 91 -10.07 9.06 -3.64
C VAL A 91 -11.40 8.85 -2.90
N SER A 92 -12.53 9.08 -3.59
CA SER A 92 -13.88 8.82 -3.09
C SER A 92 -14.20 7.36 -2.75
N SER A 93 -13.44 6.39 -3.26
CA SER A 93 -13.65 4.96 -3.01
C SER A 93 -13.30 4.53 -1.57
N PHE A 94 -12.48 5.30 -0.85
CA PHE A 94 -12.23 5.07 0.58
C PHE A 94 -13.39 5.55 1.46
N LEU A 95 -14.09 6.62 1.03
CA LEU A 95 -15.26 7.15 1.73
C LEU A 95 -16.54 6.37 1.38
N SER A 96 -16.66 5.92 0.12
CA SER A 96 -17.77 5.11 -0.36
C SER A 96 -17.56 3.63 -0.06
N ALA A 97 -17.64 3.24 1.22
CA ALA A 97 -17.56 1.85 1.69
C ALA A 97 -18.79 0.99 1.30
N LYS A 98 -19.18 1.02 0.01
CA LYS A 98 -20.16 0.10 -0.58
C LYS A 98 -19.58 -1.31 -0.52
N ARG A 99 -20.19 -2.16 0.31
CA ARG A 99 -19.80 -3.57 0.54
C ARG A 99 -19.92 -4.49 -0.69
N VAL A 100 -20.45 -3.96 -1.79
CA VAL A 100 -20.78 -4.66 -3.03
C VAL A 100 -20.29 -3.81 -4.20
N ASP A 101 -19.77 -4.45 -5.25
CA ASP A 101 -19.50 -3.83 -6.54
C ASP A 101 -20.81 -3.59 -7.34
N PRO A 102 -20.80 -2.72 -8.38
CA PRO A 102 -22.01 -2.41 -9.15
C PRO A 102 -22.54 -3.60 -9.99
N ASP A 103 -21.80 -4.70 -10.06
CA ASP A 103 -22.16 -5.99 -10.65
C ASP A 103 -22.91 -6.94 -9.68
N GLY A 104 -22.98 -6.59 -8.38
CA GLY A 104 -23.61 -7.40 -7.34
C GLY A 104 -22.68 -8.31 -6.55
N PHE A 105 -21.38 -8.39 -6.87
CA PHE A 105 -20.44 -9.21 -6.11
C PHE A 105 -19.98 -8.50 -4.82
N PRO A 106 -19.87 -9.23 -3.68
CA PRO A 106 -19.28 -8.66 -2.48
C PRO A 106 -17.82 -8.23 -2.74
N ARG A 107 -17.47 -7.00 -2.35
CA ARG A 107 -16.04 -6.60 -2.32
C ARG A 107 -15.29 -7.53 -1.37
N VAL A 108 -14.04 -7.87 -1.73
CA VAL A 108 -13.18 -8.78 -0.97
C VAL A 108 -13.20 -8.42 0.52
N SER A 109 -13.31 -9.44 1.37
CA SER A 109 -13.73 -9.30 2.77
C SER A 109 -12.95 -8.23 3.54
N ARG A 110 -13.67 -7.52 4.41
CA ARG A 110 -13.22 -6.28 5.09
C ARG A 110 -11.85 -6.39 5.77
N ASP A 111 -11.46 -7.55 6.28
CA ASP A 111 -10.16 -7.76 6.91
C ASP A 111 -8.99 -7.68 5.92
N VAL A 112 -9.18 -8.11 4.67
CA VAL A 112 -8.18 -7.95 3.58
C VAL A 112 -8.02 -6.47 3.19
N MET A 113 -9.04 -5.64 3.48
CA MET A 113 -9.03 -4.19 3.23
C MET A 113 -8.80 -3.34 4.50
N LYS A 114 -8.36 -3.95 5.62
CA LYS A 114 -8.02 -3.18 6.82
C LYS A 114 -6.74 -2.37 6.57
N ALA A 115 -6.85 -1.04 6.59
CA ALA A 115 -5.68 -0.16 6.51
C ALA A 115 -4.74 -0.40 7.71
N LYS A 116 -3.44 -0.59 7.43
CA LYS A 116 -2.40 -0.68 8.46
C LYS A 116 -2.31 0.62 9.25
N SER A 117 -2.06 0.50 10.56
CA SER A 117 -1.73 1.63 11.43
C SER A 117 -0.33 2.17 11.12
N LEU A 118 -0.06 3.44 11.44
CA LEU A 118 1.24 4.04 11.15
C LEU A 118 2.40 3.34 11.89
N ILE A 119 2.15 2.81 13.10
CA ILE A 119 3.14 1.98 13.83
C ILE A 119 3.43 0.64 13.13
N GLU A 120 2.45 0.08 12.42
CA GLU A 120 2.60 -1.17 11.65
C GLU A 120 3.35 -0.91 10.33
N ILE A 121 3.06 0.23 9.67
CA ILE A 121 3.75 0.68 8.45
C ILE A 121 5.22 1.02 8.74
N VAL A 122 5.50 1.71 9.84
CA VAL A 122 6.83 2.20 10.24
C VAL A 122 7.62 1.13 11.03
N GLY A 123 6.94 0.08 11.52
CA GLY A 123 7.57 -1.03 12.26
C GLY A 123 8.18 -0.62 13.59
N GLN A 124 7.54 0.36 14.28
CA GLN A 124 8.07 1.03 15.47
C GLN A 124 6.93 1.30 16.46
N GLU A 125 6.86 0.54 17.55
CA GLU A 125 5.78 0.62 18.55
C GLU A 125 5.74 2.00 19.24
N TYR A 126 6.90 2.54 19.60
CA TYR A 126 7.04 3.83 20.31
C TYR A 126 7.04 5.05 19.37
N PHE A 127 6.79 4.87 18.07
CA PHE A 127 6.91 5.93 17.06
C PHE A 127 6.10 7.20 17.41
N PHE A 128 4.88 7.06 17.92
CA PHE A 128 4.06 8.22 18.27
C PHE A 128 4.64 9.06 19.44
N ALA A 129 5.37 8.43 20.37
CA ALA A 129 6.02 9.16 21.47
C ALA A 129 7.23 9.96 20.96
N GLU A 130 8.01 9.40 20.04
CA GLU A 130 9.13 10.08 19.38
C GLU A 130 8.64 11.22 18.48
N LEU A 131 7.60 10.96 17.67
CA LEU A 131 6.97 11.97 16.81
C LEU A 131 6.37 13.13 17.62
N HIS A 132 5.75 12.84 18.77
CA HIS A 132 5.31 13.87 19.72
C HIS A 132 6.50 14.70 20.24
N GLY A 133 7.62 14.04 20.59
CA GLY A 133 8.87 14.71 20.94
C GLY A 133 9.39 15.66 19.85
N HIS A 134 9.35 15.24 18.57
CA HIS A 134 9.67 16.11 17.44
C HIS A 134 8.74 17.33 17.37
N PHE A 135 7.42 17.17 17.51
CA PHE A 135 6.48 18.28 17.51
C PHE A 135 6.68 19.25 18.69
N CYS A 136 6.94 18.75 19.91
CA CYS A 136 7.29 19.59 21.05
C CYS A 136 8.57 20.40 20.80
N ASN A 137 9.57 19.81 20.16
CA ASN A 137 10.81 20.52 19.81
C ASN A 137 10.58 21.59 18.73
N ILE A 138 9.76 21.30 17.71
CA ILE A 138 9.36 22.29 16.69
C ILE A 138 8.62 23.47 17.36
N LEU A 139 7.66 23.21 18.25
CA LEU A 139 6.94 24.26 18.98
C LEU A 139 7.90 25.13 19.83
N ASN A 140 8.82 24.50 20.57
CA ASN A 140 9.86 25.18 21.35
C ASN A 140 10.77 26.07 20.48
N MET A 141 11.21 25.56 19.32
CA MET A 141 11.99 26.32 18.35
C MET A 141 11.20 27.51 17.78
N LEU A 142 9.93 27.30 17.40
CA LEU A 142 9.08 28.36 16.85
C LEU A 142 8.79 29.46 17.87
N ILE A 143 8.55 29.10 19.14
CA ILE A 143 8.41 30.07 20.23
C ILE A 143 9.70 30.87 20.44
N LYS A 144 10.88 30.23 20.36
CA LYS A 144 12.17 30.91 20.51
C LYS A 144 12.54 31.85 19.35
N MET A 145 12.03 31.62 18.13
CA MET A 145 12.36 32.43 16.95
C MET A 145 11.26 33.40 16.49
N TYR A 146 10.00 33.15 16.88
CA TYR A 146 8.82 33.90 16.43
C TYR A 146 7.80 34.19 17.54
N GLY A 147 8.15 33.92 18.81
CA GLY A 147 7.37 34.23 20.01
C GLY A 147 6.80 35.63 20.02
#